data_AF-A0A1Q7CWR7-F1
#
_entry.id   AF-A0A1Q7CWR7-F1
#
_cell.length_a   1.000
_cell.length_b   1.000
_cell.length_c   1.000
_cell.angle_alpha   90.00
_cell.angle_beta   90.00
_cell.angle_gamma   90.00
#
_symmetry.space_group_name_H-M   'P 1'
#
loop_
_entity.id
_entity.type
_entity.pdbx_description
1 polymer ?
#
loop_
_entity_poly.entity_id
_entity_poly.type
_entity_poly.pdbx_seq_one_letter_code
_entity_poly.pdbx_strand_id
1 'polypeptide(L)'
;MIVGSDAADAADTAVNEAGAGEADEPADQPGGADAAGVAGDEPGQARPGRAKVFLLGPPRIDNLPPPSRTDPLLRPQAIELLVYLVTHGGHADKDQILDDVLGDAPQSKALGRLSTFVYSLRRSLKKSADGAQRTYVGAQQDDYVLNRDGIDIDLWRMQGAITRAGTATDPAARIAALREAVACYTGPLAQGKTYEWIEPHREAVRRQAVDAHLALVADLSSGDPAEAARVLQAAIGHDPYNDALYQQAMRLHARLGDVEAIRSLRKALTRRLGEIDAEPSPDTIALADQLITDLQHRPRAPRSVRGDAA
;
A
#
# COMPACT_ATOMS: atom_id res chain seq x y z
N MET A 1 19.47 -79.85 25.58
CA MET A 1 20.50 -78.95 26.12
C MET A 1 19.77 -77.65 26.46
N ILE A 2 19.32 -77.33 27.68
CA ILE A 2 20.01 -77.22 28.99
C ILE A 2 21.42 -76.64 28.77
N VAL A 3 21.79 -75.42 29.17
CA VAL A 3 21.83 -74.72 30.48
C VAL A 3 22.03 -73.21 30.14
N GLY A 4 21.64 -72.17 30.87
CA GLY A 4 21.04 -72.03 32.20
C GLY A 4 20.94 -70.56 32.66
N SER A 5 20.44 -70.43 33.91
CA SER A 5 20.74 -69.41 34.94
C SER A 5 20.25 -67.97 34.72
N ASP A 6 19.26 -67.41 35.44
CA ASP A 6 19.15 -67.16 36.91
C ASP A 6 20.24 -66.17 37.38
N ALA A 7 20.01 -65.06 38.10
CA ALA A 7 18.92 -64.58 38.95
C ALA A 7 19.04 -63.03 39.04
N ALA A 8 17.94 -62.28 39.24
CA ALA A 8 17.53 -61.64 40.51
C ALA A 8 18.51 -60.62 41.11
N ASP A 9 18.03 -59.38 41.33
CA ASP A 9 17.99 -58.86 42.70
C ASP A 9 16.86 -57.84 42.86
N ALA A 10 16.28 -57.85 44.05
CA ALA A 10 15.05 -57.22 44.46
C ALA A 10 15.28 -56.32 45.68
N ALA A 11 14.22 -55.61 46.04
CA ALA A 11 13.97 -54.97 47.35
C ALA A 11 14.70 -53.63 47.58
N ASP A 12 14.13 -52.65 48.28
CA ASP A 12 13.11 -52.79 49.31
C ASP A 12 12.45 -51.42 49.64
N THR A 13 11.21 -51.52 50.17
CA THR A 13 10.50 -50.66 51.17
C THR A 13 10.57 -49.12 51.10
N ALA A 14 9.58 -48.34 51.53
CA ALA A 14 8.17 -48.49 51.87
C ALA A 14 7.68 -47.09 52.29
N VAL A 15 6.43 -46.76 51.91
CA VAL A 15 5.37 -46.17 52.75
C VAL A 15 5.76 -45.02 53.70
N ASN A 16 5.21 -43.83 53.43
CA ASN A 16 4.43 -43.16 54.47
C ASN A 16 3.33 -42.24 53.92
N GLU A 17 2.16 -42.35 54.54
CA GLU A 17 0.91 -41.64 54.25
C GLU A 17 0.82 -40.27 54.95
N ALA A 18 -0.15 -39.50 54.45
CA ALA A 18 -1.01 -38.56 55.17
C ALA A 18 -0.47 -37.17 55.56
N GLY A 19 -1.09 -36.16 54.96
CA GLY A 19 -1.07 -34.76 55.42
C GLY A 19 -2.07 -33.93 54.62
N ALA A 20 -3.28 -33.81 55.14
CA ALA A 20 -4.40 -33.06 54.60
C ALA A 20 -4.22 -31.52 54.70
N GLY A 21 -4.90 -30.80 53.82
CA GLY A 21 -5.18 -29.35 53.90
C GLY A 21 -5.86 -28.89 52.60
N GLU A 22 -7.20 -28.91 52.55
CA GLU A 22 -8.07 -27.71 52.48
C GLU A 22 -7.75 -26.81 51.27
N ALA A 23 -8.47 -26.95 50.16
CA ALA A 23 -9.75 -26.26 49.87
C ALA A 23 -9.57 -24.75 49.62
N ASP A 24 -9.71 -24.32 48.35
CA ASP A 24 -10.80 -23.46 47.89
C ASP A 24 -10.67 -23.21 46.37
N GLU A 25 -11.58 -23.80 45.59
CA GLU A 25 -12.06 -23.20 44.34
C GLU A 25 -13.33 -22.42 44.72
N PRO A 26 -13.58 -21.24 44.13
CA PRO A 26 -14.55 -21.26 43.06
C PRO A 26 -14.31 -20.24 41.92
N ALA A 27 -14.73 -20.66 40.71
CA ALA A 27 -15.73 -20.03 39.81
C ALA A 27 -15.78 -18.49 39.70
N ASP A 28 -16.18 -17.83 38.61
CA ASP A 28 -16.56 -18.14 37.25
C ASP A 28 -17.02 -16.78 36.67
N GLN A 29 -16.68 -16.51 35.40
CA GLN A 29 -17.49 -15.73 34.46
C GLN A 29 -17.64 -14.18 34.56
N PRO A 30 -18.16 -13.51 33.50
CA PRO A 30 -17.42 -12.52 32.73
C PRO A 30 -18.06 -11.13 32.72
N GLY A 31 -17.39 -10.15 32.12
CA GLY A 31 -18.06 -8.96 31.59
C GLY A 31 -17.25 -7.68 31.71
N GLY A 32 -17.51 -6.77 30.76
CA GLY A 32 -17.23 -5.35 30.92
C GLY A 32 -16.25 -4.80 29.89
N ALA A 33 -16.82 -4.21 28.85
CA ALA A 33 -16.14 -3.32 27.93
C ALA A 33 -15.38 -2.21 28.68
N ASP A 34 -14.19 -1.89 28.22
CA ASP A 34 -13.69 -0.52 28.33
C ASP A 34 -12.94 -0.10 27.07
N ALA A 35 -13.34 1.07 26.60
CA ALA A 35 -12.90 1.71 25.39
C ALA A 35 -11.42 2.12 25.48
N ALA A 36 -10.57 1.47 24.71
CA ALA A 36 -9.17 1.88 24.56
C ALA A 36 -8.97 2.65 23.23
N GLY A 37 -9.13 3.96 23.34
CA GLY A 37 -8.35 4.99 22.65
C GLY A 37 -8.01 4.80 21.18
N VAL A 38 -8.82 5.40 20.32
CA VAL A 38 -8.39 5.84 18.98
C VAL A 38 -7.33 6.93 19.18
N ALA A 39 -6.06 6.54 19.25
CA ALA A 39 -4.95 7.47 19.21
C ALA A 39 -4.84 8.02 17.79
N GLY A 40 -5.11 9.31 17.64
CA GLY A 40 -4.96 10.04 16.38
C GLY A 40 -3.55 9.86 15.81
N ASP A 41 -3.49 9.34 14.59
CA ASP A 41 -2.27 9.19 13.80
C ASP A 41 -1.97 10.58 13.20
N GLU A 42 -1.06 11.34 13.82
CA GLU A 42 -0.58 12.59 13.23
C GLU A 42 0.21 12.30 11.93
N PRO A 43 -0.06 13.04 10.84
CA PRO A 43 0.60 12.80 9.57
C PRO A 43 2.04 13.36 9.56
N GLY A 44 3.03 12.49 9.36
CA GLY A 44 4.29 12.88 8.71
C GLY A 44 5.58 12.81 9.53
N GLN A 45 5.58 12.45 10.82
CA GLN A 45 6.83 12.22 11.55
C GLN A 45 7.26 10.76 11.52
N ALA A 46 8.47 10.53 11.03
CA ALA A 46 9.13 9.23 11.06
C ALA A 46 9.19 8.73 12.51
N ARG A 47 8.38 7.71 12.84
CA ARG A 47 8.53 7.00 14.12
C ARG A 47 9.93 6.37 14.12
N PRO A 48 10.83 6.76 15.06
CA PRO A 48 12.17 6.18 15.12
C PRO A 48 12.06 4.66 15.31
N GLY A 49 12.80 3.90 14.50
CA GLY A 49 12.88 2.44 14.62
C GLY A 49 11.92 1.60 13.77
N ARG A 50 11.32 2.16 12.70
CA ARG A 50 10.66 1.40 11.62
C ARG A 50 11.49 1.43 10.34
N ALA A 51 11.63 0.27 9.69
CA ALA A 51 12.24 0.19 8.36
C ALA A 51 11.27 0.81 7.33
N LYS A 52 11.76 1.77 6.53
CA LYS A 52 10.95 2.40 5.48
C LYS A 52 11.12 1.64 4.17
N VAL A 53 10.00 1.21 3.61
CA VAL A 53 9.93 0.45 2.36
C VAL A 53 9.08 1.22 1.38
N PHE A 54 9.57 1.37 0.16
CA PHE A 54 8.86 2.00 -0.94
C PHE A 54 8.64 1.00 -2.06
N LEU A 55 7.37 0.72 -2.37
CA LEU A 55 6.94 -0.19 -3.42
C LEU A 55 6.06 0.51 -4.48
N LEU A 56 5.58 1.73 -4.24
CA LEU A 56 4.81 2.51 -5.22
C LEU A 56 5.76 3.32 -6.11
N GLY A 57 6.36 2.63 -7.09
CA GLY A 57 7.52 3.05 -7.85
C GLY A 57 8.61 1.95 -7.80
N PRO A 58 9.87 2.28 -8.11
CA PRO A 58 10.96 1.31 -8.03
C PRO A 58 11.15 0.80 -6.58
N PRO A 59 11.07 -0.53 -6.33
CA PRO A 59 11.20 -1.09 -5.00
C PRO A 59 12.51 -0.73 -4.33
N ARG A 60 12.45 -0.20 -3.11
CA ARG A 60 13.63 0.10 -2.29
C ARG A 60 13.32 0.06 -0.81
N ILE A 61 14.35 -0.20 -0.03
CA ILE A 61 14.35 -0.04 1.43
C ILE A 61 15.27 1.14 1.73
N ASP A 62 14.76 2.13 2.47
CA ASP A 62 15.50 3.34 2.80
C ASP A 62 16.59 3.07 3.85
N ASN A 63 17.53 4.00 4.02
CA ASN A 63 18.61 3.91 5.03
C ASN A 63 19.44 2.61 4.96
N LEU A 64 19.49 1.95 3.81
CA LEU A 64 20.43 0.85 3.60
C LEU A 64 21.85 1.41 3.40
N PRO A 65 22.88 0.79 4.03
CA PRO A 65 24.26 1.15 3.71
C PRO A 65 24.57 0.86 2.23
N PRO A 66 25.62 1.46 1.65
CA PRO A 66 26.00 1.15 0.28
C PRO A 66 26.35 -0.35 0.15
N PRO A 67 25.94 -1.01 -0.95
CA PRO A 67 26.24 -2.41 -1.17
C PRO A 67 27.76 -2.61 -1.28
N SER A 68 28.26 -3.71 -0.74
CA SER A 68 29.66 -4.11 -0.91
C SER A 68 29.74 -5.42 -1.72
N ARG A 69 30.91 -5.71 -2.31
CA ARG A 69 31.13 -6.98 -3.03
C ARG A 69 30.86 -8.22 -2.18
N THR A 70 31.01 -8.12 -0.87
CA THR A 70 30.76 -9.20 0.10
C THR A 70 29.36 -9.14 0.72
N ASP A 71 28.63 -8.04 0.49
CA ASP A 71 27.31 -7.80 1.06
C ASP A 71 26.47 -7.00 0.06
N PRO A 72 25.80 -7.65 -0.92
CA PRO A 72 24.90 -6.96 -1.84
C PRO A 72 23.64 -6.41 -1.13
N LEU A 73 23.48 -6.68 0.18
CA LEU A 73 22.42 -6.28 1.11
C LEU A 73 21.04 -6.79 0.74
N LEU A 74 20.55 -6.50 -0.46
CA LEU A 74 19.20 -6.77 -0.90
C LEU A 74 19.20 -7.52 -2.24
N ARG A 75 19.06 -8.85 -2.16
CA ARG A 75 18.97 -9.71 -3.36
C ARG A 75 17.66 -9.43 -4.12
N PRO A 76 17.63 -9.52 -5.46
CA PRO A 76 16.40 -9.33 -6.24
C PRO A 76 15.23 -10.21 -5.76
N GLN A 77 15.48 -11.47 -5.44
CA GLN A 77 14.46 -12.40 -4.94
C GLN A 77 13.97 -12.06 -3.53
N ALA A 78 14.77 -11.39 -2.71
CA ALA A 78 14.33 -10.91 -1.40
C ALA A 78 13.38 -9.70 -1.54
N ILE A 79 13.58 -8.86 -2.58
CA ILE A 79 12.63 -7.80 -2.94
C ILE A 79 11.34 -8.41 -3.46
N GLU A 80 11.42 -9.41 -4.32
CA GLU A 80 10.25 -10.10 -4.86
C GLU A 80 9.41 -10.73 -3.74
N LEU A 81 10.04 -11.47 -2.82
CA LEU A 81 9.38 -11.99 -1.64
C LEU A 81 8.72 -10.90 -0.79
N LEU A 82 9.40 -9.75 -0.61
CA LEU A 82 8.82 -8.62 0.12
C LEU A 82 7.58 -8.08 -0.59
N VAL A 83 7.64 -7.85 -1.90
CA VAL A 83 6.49 -7.39 -2.69
C VAL A 83 5.35 -8.39 -2.58
N TYR A 84 5.64 -9.70 -2.69
CA TYR A 84 4.66 -10.78 -2.60
C TYR A 84 3.95 -10.78 -1.25
N LEU A 85 4.71 -10.75 -0.14
CA LEU A 85 4.11 -10.69 1.19
C LEU A 85 3.24 -9.45 1.36
N VAL A 86 3.65 -8.29 0.83
CA VAL A 86 2.88 -7.06 0.96
C VAL A 86 1.58 -7.11 0.16
N THR A 87 1.59 -7.66 -1.06
CA THR A 87 0.38 -7.79 -1.90
C THR A 87 -0.63 -8.77 -1.32
N HIS A 88 -0.18 -9.73 -0.51
CA HIS A 88 -1.02 -10.68 0.24
C HIS A 88 -1.36 -10.18 1.66
N GLY A 89 -1.36 -8.86 1.89
CA GLY A 89 -1.80 -8.30 3.17
C GLY A 89 -0.79 -8.49 4.32
N GLY A 90 0.48 -8.75 3.99
CA GLY A 90 1.56 -8.94 4.95
C GLY A 90 1.70 -10.36 5.47
N HIS A 91 0.99 -11.33 4.89
CA HIS A 91 1.13 -12.74 5.21
C HIS A 91 1.06 -13.57 3.93
N ALA A 92 1.79 -14.66 3.85
CA ALA A 92 1.59 -15.66 2.82
C ALA A 92 2.04 -17.04 3.29
N ASP A 93 1.34 -18.05 2.81
CA ASP A 93 1.71 -19.44 3.02
C ASP A 93 3.01 -19.77 2.28
N LYS A 94 3.80 -20.66 2.89
CA LYS A 94 5.08 -21.09 2.35
C LYS A 94 4.96 -21.79 1.00
N ASP A 95 3.98 -22.67 0.80
CA ASP A 95 3.86 -23.40 -0.46
C ASP A 95 3.45 -22.43 -1.58
N GLN A 96 2.56 -21.46 -1.30
CA GLN A 96 2.24 -20.37 -2.23
C GLN A 96 3.48 -19.54 -2.61
N ILE A 97 4.32 -19.18 -1.63
CA ILE A 97 5.57 -18.47 -1.90
C ILE A 97 6.51 -19.31 -2.77
N LEU A 98 6.60 -20.62 -2.52
CA LEU A 98 7.47 -21.50 -3.29
C LEU A 98 7.02 -21.56 -4.75
N ASP A 99 5.72 -21.67 -4.99
CA ASP A 99 5.15 -21.75 -6.33
C ASP A 99 5.32 -20.43 -7.10
N ASP A 100 4.91 -19.31 -6.50
CA ASP A 100 4.85 -18.02 -7.20
C ASP A 100 6.20 -17.27 -7.25
N VAL A 101 7.05 -17.40 -6.23
CA VAL A 101 8.31 -16.62 -6.10
C VAL A 101 9.54 -17.47 -6.41
N LEU A 102 9.51 -18.78 -6.15
CA LEU A 102 10.68 -19.65 -6.36
C LEU A 102 10.59 -20.52 -7.63
N GLY A 103 9.42 -20.64 -8.25
CA GLY A 103 9.19 -21.30 -9.54
C GLY A 103 9.82 -22.71 -9.62
N ASP A 104 10.39 -23.05 -10.79
CA ASP A 104 10.99 -24.35 -11.18
C ASP A 104 12.21 -24.83 -10.35
N ALA A 105 12.44 -24.29 -9.15
CA ALA A 105 13.42 -24.86 -8.24
C ALA A 105 13.05 -26.32 -7.89
N PRO A 106 13.98 -27.28 -7.99
CA PRO A 106 13.72 -28.63 -7.47
C PRO A 106 13.29 -28.52 -6.00
N GLN A 107 12.18 -29.16 -5.63
CA GLN A 107 11.58 -29.06 -4.29
C GLN A 107 12.61 -29.28 -3.16
N SER A 108 13.59 -30.16 -3.38
CA SER A 108 14.69 -30.44 -2.45
C SER A 108 15.59 -29.25 -2.12
N LYS A 109 15.62 -28.19 -2.94
CA LYS A 109 16.41 -26.96 -2.74
C LYS A 109 15.56 -25.72 -2.47
N ALA A 110 14.25 -25.79 -2.70
CA ALA A 110 13.34 -24.65 -2.63
C ALA A 110 13.28 -24.06 -1.21
N LEU A 111 13.18 -24.92 -0.19
CA LEU A 111 13.17 -24.52 1.23
C LEU A 111 14.44 -23.79 1.69
N GLY A 112 15.61 -24.28 1.28
CA GLY A 112 16.89 -23.66 1.60
C GLY A 112 17.06 -22.30 0.93
N ARG A 113 16.55 -22.14 -0.30
CA ARG A 113 16.53 -20.86 -1.02
C ARG A 113 15.59 -19.87 -0.35
N LEU A 114 14.38 -20.29 0.01
CA LEU A 114 13.42 -19.44 0.71
C LEU A 114 13.99 -18.94 2.04
N SER A 115 14.58 -19.83 2.83
CA SER A 115 15.27 -19.47 4.08
C SER A 115 16.36 -18.42 3.86
N THR A 116 17.10 -18.52 2.75
CA THR A 116 18.14 -17.57 2.36
C THR A 116 17.54 -16.19 1.99
N PHE A 117 16.42 -16.16 1.28
CA PHE A 117 15.75 -14.92 0.89
C PHE A 117 15.14 -14.22 2.10
N VAL A 118 14.47 -14.97 2.98
CA VAL A 118 13.93 -14.48 4.25
C VAL A 118 15.04 -13.92 5.13
N TYR A 119 16.19 -14.62 5.22
CA TYR A 119 17.35 -14.12 5.95
C TYR A 119 17.89 -12.80 5.36
N SER A 120 18.04 -12.72 4.03
CA SER A 120 18.48 -11.50 3.33
C SER A 120 17.52 -10.33 3.58
N LEU A 121 16.21 -10.60 3.57
CA LEU A 121 15.16 -9.61 3.82
C LEU A 121 15.19 -9.11 5.26
N ARG A 122 15.17 -10.02 6.25
CA ARG A 122 15.27 -9.67 7.69
C ARG A 122 16.51 -8.84 7.98
N ARG A 123 17.65 -9.20 7.38
CA ARG A 123 18.92 -8.48 7.55
C ARG A 123 18.86 -7.07 6.97
N SER A 124 18.25 -6.89 5.80
CA SER A 124 18.07 -5.56 5.18
C SER A 124 17.17 -4.66 6.02
N LEU A 125 16.01 -5.18 6.45
CA LEU A 125 15.07 -4.44 7.28
C LEU A 125 15.69 -4.03 8.63
N LYS A 126 16.44 -4.93 9.27
CA LYS A 126 17.15 -4.62 10.52
C LYS A 126 18.19 -3.50 10.35
N LYS A 127 18.92 -3.48 9.22
CA LYS A 127 19.91 -2.43 8.93
C LYS A 127 19.25 -1.07 8.64
N SER A 128 18.10 -1.08 7.96
CA SER A 128 17.32 0.12 7.65
C SER A 128 16.70 0.78 8.89
N ALA A 129 16.34 -0.02 9.90
CA ALA A 129 15.70 0.45 11.13
C ALA A 129 16.69 0.86 12.25
N ASP A 130 17.90 1.29 11.89
CA ASP A 130 18.96 1.72 12.83
C ASP A 130 19.22 0.75 14.00
N GLY A 131 19.10 -0.55 13.73
CA GLY A 131 19.40 -1.59 14.72
C GLY A 131 18.29 -1.91 15.73
N ALA A 132 17.09 -1.35 15.56
CA ALA A 132 15.92 -1.74 16.36
C ALA A 132 15.72 -3.28 16.30
N GLN A 133 15.75 -3.92 17.47
CA GLN A 133 15.55 -5.37 17.57
C GLN A 133 14.06 -5.69 17.50
N ARG A 134 13.59 -5.95 16.29
CA ARG A 134 12.23 -6.43 16.02
C ARG A 134 12.30 -7.69 15.15
N THR A 135 11.35 -8.60 15.33
CA THR A 135 11.13 -9.67 14.37
C THR A 135 10.40 -9.07 13.18
N TYR A 136 11.10 -8.84 12.06
CA TYR A 136 10.51 -8.18 10.88
C TYR A 136 9.68 -9.12 10.01
N VAL A 137 10.06 -10.39 9.97
CA VAL A 137 9.33 -11.47 9.29
C VAL A 137 9.22 -12.62 10.29
N GLY A 138 8.02 -12.97 10.74
CA GLY A 138 7.75 -14.14 11.56
C GLY A 138 7.55 -15.40 10.72
N ALA A 139 7.73 -16.56 11.34
CA ALA A 139 7.24 -17.83 10.81
C ALA A 139 6.19 -18.37 11.79
N GLN A 140 4.96 -18.60 11.35
CA GLN A 140 3.87 -19.11 12.17
C GLN A 140 3.22 -20.29 11.45
N GLN A 141 3.40 -21.52 11.96
CA GLN A 141 2.78 -22.72 11.39
C GLN A 141 2.91 -22.82 9.86
N ASP A 142 4.15 -22.65 9.34
CA ASP A 142 4.50 -22.56 7.92
C ASP A 142 4.16 -21.25 7.18
N ASP A 143 3.46 -20.29 7.79
CA ASP A 143 3.23 -18.96 7.20
C ASP A 143 4.38 -17.99 7.44
N TYR A 144 4.63 -17.10 6.47
CA TYR A 144 5.51 -15.95 6.64
C TYR A 144 4.70 -14.67 6.86
N VAL A 145 4.96 -13.96 7.94
CA VAL A 145 4.20 -12.76 8.33
C VAL A 145 5.12 -11.56 8.51
N LEU A 146 4.82 -10.45 7.86
CA LEU A 146 5.48 -9.16 8.05
C LEU A 146 5.00 -8.49 9.34
N ASN A 147 5.96 -8.06 10.16
CA ASN A 147 5.65 -7.30 11.36
C ASN A 147 5.35 -5.83 11.00
N ARG A 148 4.05 -5.51 10.95
CA ARG A 148 3.54 -4.16 10.68
C ARG A 148 4.02 -3.10 11.68
N ASP A 149 4.42 -3.50 12.89
CA ASP A 149 4.96 -2.56 13.87
C ASP A 149 6.41 -2.17 13.61
N GLY A 150 7.15 -3.01 12.89
CA GLY A 150 8.56 -2.78 12.54
C GLY A 150 8.78 -2.20 11.15
N ILE A 151 7.77 -2.17 10.29
CA ILE A 151 7.92 -1.82 8.88
C ILE A 151 6.87 -0.78 8.51
N ASP A 152 7.32 0.28 7.86
CA ASP A 152 6.48 1.32 7.27
C ASP A 152 6.57 1.21 5.75
N ILE A 153 5.43 0.94 5.10
CA ILE A 153 5.34 0.66 3.67
C ILE A 153 4.40 1.68 3.03
N ASP A 154 4.86 2.36 1.99
CA ASP A 154 4.09 3.37 1.25
C ASP A 154 2.73 2.85 0.75
N LEU A 155 2.64 1.61 0.27
CA LEU A 155 1.38 0.97 -0.11
C LEU A 155 0.40 0.85 1.07
N TRP A 156 0.86 0.38 2.23
CA TRP A 156 0.00 0.28 3.41
C TRP A 156 -0.39 1.65 3.95
N ARG A 157 0.50 2.64 3.87
CA ARG A 157 0.18 4.03 4.23
C ARG A 157 -0.90 4.59 3.32
N MET A 158 -0.77 4.40 2.01
CA MET A 158 -1.79 4.80 1.04
C MET A 158 -3.14 4.16 1.36
N GLN A 159 -3.17 2.84 1.56
CA GLN A 159 -4.41 2.10 1.87
C GLN A 159 -5.02 2.55 3.19
N GLY A 160 -4.21 2.73 4.24
CA GLY A 160 -4.67 3.26 5.52
C GLY A 160 -5.25 4.66 5.40
N ALA A 161 -4.62 5.53 4.62
CA ALA A 161 -5.10 6.88 4.33
C ALA A 161 -6.44 6.87 3.56
N ILE A 162 -6.60 5.97 2.59
CA ILE A 162 -7.88 5.77 1.88
C ILE A 162 -8.98 5.30 2.85
N THR A 163 -8.69 4.34 3.73
CA THR A 163 -9.65 3.88 4.75
C THR A 163 -10.04 4.99 5.72
N ARG A 164 -9.09 5.80 6.18
CA ARG A 164 -9.37 6.98 7.03
C ARG A 164 -10.24 8.00 6.29
N ALA A 165 -9.96 8.28 5.03
CA ALA A 165 -10.78 9.19 4.24
C ALA A 165 -12.23 8.69 4.08
N GLY A 166 -12.42 7.37 3.91
CA GLY A 166 -13.74 6.74 3.77
C GLY A 166 -14.59 6.74 5.05
N THR A 167 -13.96 6.88 6.22
CA THR A 167 -14.62 6.88 7.54
C THR A 167 -14.65 8.26 8.20
N ALA A 168 -13.96 9.25 7.63
CA ALA A 168 -13.91 10.61 8.14
C ALA A 168 -15.28 11.31 8.03
N THR A 169 -15.74 11.88 9.14
CA THR A 169 -16.96 12.68 9.20
C THR A 169 -16.69 14.18 8.99
N ASP A 170 -15.48 14.64 9.28
CA ASP A 170 -15.03 16.00 9.04
C ASP A 170 -14.43 16.13 7.62
N PRO A 171 -14.94 17.07 6.78
CA PRO A 171 -14.38 17.33 5.46
C PRO A 171 -12.88 17.66 5.46
N ALA A 172 -12.38 18.40 6.47
CA ALA A 172 -10.96 18.75 6.51
C ALA A 172 -10.07 17.53 6.78
N ALA A 173 -10.47 16.68 7.75
CA ALA A 173 -9.82 15.40 8.00
C ALA A 173 -9.85 14.47 6.78
N ARG A 174 -10.98 14.42 6.06
CA ARG A 174 -11.12 13.65 4.82
C ARG A 174 -10.13 14.11 3.75
N ILE A 175 -10.07 15.42 3.48
CA ILE A 175 -9.15 15.99 2.50
C ILE A 175 -7.69 15.72 2.90
N ALA A 176 -7.35 15.87 4.18
CA ALA A 176 -5.99 15.59 4.67
C ALA A 176 -5.59 14.12 4.44
N ALA A 177 -6.48 13.18 4.72
CA ALA A 177 -6.25 11.76 4.48
C ALA A 177 -6.12 11.45 2.97
N LEU A 178 -6.95 12.05 2.12
CA LEU A 178 -6.84 11.88 0.67
C LEU A 178 -5.53 12.48 0.11
N ARG A 179 -5.08 13.63 0.61
CA ARG A 179 -3.76 14.20 0.25
C ARG A 179 -2.62 13.26 0.62
N GLU A 180 -2.67 12.63 1.78
CA GLU A 180 -1.67 11.64 2.19
C GLU A 180 -1.67 10.42 1.27
N ALA A 181 -2.87 9.89 0.92
CA ALA A 181 -2.98 8.77 -0.01
C ALA A 181 -2.37 9.10 -1.37
N VAL A 182 -2.72 10.26 -1.95
CA VAL A 182 -2.17 10.75 -3.22
C VAL A 182 -0.65 10.92 -3.15
N ALA A 183 -0.12 11.47 -2.06
CA ALA A 183 1.32 11.68 -1.89
C ALA A 183 2.13 10.37 -1.78
N CYS A 184 1.52 9.27 -1.35
CA CYS A 184 2.18 7.96 -1.28
C CYS A 184 2.38 7.33 -2.66
N TYR A 185 1.49 7.61 -3.62
CA TYR A 185 1.52 6.98 -4.92
C TYR A 185 2.46 7.71 -5.88
N THR A 186 3.72 7.27 -5.95
CA THR A 186 4.74 7.90 -6.80
C THR A 186 4.99 7.18 -8.13
N GLY A 187 4.41 5.99 -8.31
CA GLY A 187 4.51 5.18 -9.51
C GLY A 187 3.84 3.82 -9.36
N PRO A 188 3.80 3.00 -10.44
CA PRO A 188 3.23 1.67 -10.40
C PRO A 188 3.86 0.78 -9.33
N LEU A 189 3.05 -0.13 -8.76
CA LEU A 189 3.53 -1.11 -7.79
C LEU A 189 4.72 -1.89 -8.37
N ALA A 190 5.83 -1.89 -7.63
CA ALA A 190 7.08 -2.53 -8.00
C ALA A 190 7.59 -2.17 -9.41
N GLN A 191 7.52 -0.90 -9.79
CA GLN A 191 7.92 -0.41 -11.11
C GLN A 191 9.30 -0.93 -11.53
N GLY A 192 9.40 -1.38 -12.79
CA GLY A 192 10.64 -1.95 -13.36
C GLY A 192 10.90 -3.41 -12.98
N LYS A 193 9.98 -4.07 -12.26
CA LYS A 193 10.01 -5.52 -12.04
C LYS A 193 9.04 -6.24 -12.97
N THR A 194 9.34 -7.49 -13.29
CA THR A 194 8.60 -8.33 -14.25
C THR A 194 8.27 -9.68 -13.61
N TYR A 195 7.63 -9.66 -12.44
CA TYR A 195 7.19 -10.88 -11.76
C TYR A 195 5.91 -11.38 -12.40
N GLU A 196 5.78 -12.69 -12.64
CA GLU A 196 4.65 -13.24 -13.42
C GLU A 196 3.29 -12.99 -12.76
N TRP A 197 3.25 -12.96 -11.42
CA TRP A 197 2.05 -12.79 -10.61
C TRP A 197 1.67 -11.32 -10.32
N ILE A 198 2.49 -10.32 -10.71
CA ILE A 198 2.36 -8.94 -10.20
C ILE A 198 1.22 -8.13 -10.84
N GLU A 199 0.84 -8.43 -12.09
CA GLU A 199 -0.02 -7.56 -12.89
C GLU A 199 -1.44 -7.36 -12.32
N PRO A 200 -2.14 -8.39 -11.81
CA PRO A 200 -3.42 -8.19 -11.13
C PRO A 200 -3.32 -7.23 -9.91
N HIS A 201 -2.23 -7.30 -9.16
CA HIS A 201 -1.99 -6.44 -8.01
C HIS A 201 -1.64 -5.00 -8.42
N ARG A 202 -0.85 -4.83 -9.49
CA ARG A 202 -0.57 -3.51 -10.07
C ARG A 202 -1.84 -2.80 -10.49
N GLU A 203 -2.72 -3.53 -11.18
CA GLU A 203 -3.98 -2.97 -11.63
C GLU A 203 -4.90 -2.60 -10.46
N ALA A 204 -4.99 -3.44 -9.42
CA ALA A 204 -5.76 -3.14 -8.22
C ALA A 204 -5.24 -1.88 -7.51
N VAL A 205 -3.91 -1.77 -7.31
CA VAL A 205 -3.28 -0.60 -6.68
C VAL A 205 -3.45 0.66 -7.53
N ARG A 206 -3.32 0.55 -8.85
CA ARG A 206 -3.55 1.68 -9.79
C ARG A 206 -4.98 2.22 -9.65
N ARG A 207 -5.99 1.34 -9.62
CA ARG A 207 -7.40 1.74 -9.41
C ARG A 207 -7.60 2.46 -8.08
N GLN A 208 -7.09 1.88 -6.98
CA GLN A 208 -7.15 2.53 -5.65
C GLN A 208 -6.54 3.94 -5.67
N ALA A 209 -5.39 4.10 -6.31
CA ALA A 209 -4.73 5.40 -6.42
C ALA A 209 -5.55 6.38 -7.28
N VAL A 210 -6.03 5.97 -8.45
CA VAL A 210 -6.86 6.81 -9.33
C VAL A 210 -8.14 7.26 -8.61
N ASP A 211 -8.81 6.35 -7.91
CA ASP A 211 -10.02 6.66 -7.15
C ASP A 211 -9.74 7.67 -6.03
N ALA A 212 -8.60 7.55 -5.33
CA ALA A 212 -8.18 8.52 -4.32
C ALA A 212 -7.90 9.91 -4.92
N HIS A 213 -7.26 9.99 -6.09
CA HIS A 213 -7.05 11.26 -6.79
C HIS A 213 -8.39 11.90 -7.19
N LEU A 214 -9.30 11.12 -7.77
CA LEU A 214 -10.61 11.61 -8.19
C LEU A 214 -11.47 12.07 -7.01
N ALA A 215 -11.43 11.35 -5.89
CA ALA A 215 -12.10 11.75 -4.66
C ALA A 215 -11.54 13.08 -4.12
N LEU A 216 -10.21 13.23 -4.09
CA LEU A 216 -9.57 14.48 -3.66
C LEU A 216 -9.95 15.65 -4.55
N VAL A 217 -9.97 15.44 -5.87
CA VAL A 217 -10.37 16.46 -6.84
C VAL A 217 -11.82 16.89 -6.64
N ALA A 218 -12.72 15.96 -6.36
CA ALA A 218 -14.12 16.27 -6.08
C ALA A 218 -14.24 17.18 -4.84
N ASP A 219 -13.52 16.86 -3.77
CA ASP A 219 -13.56 17.61 -2.51
C ASP A 219 -12.88 19.00 -2.63
N LEU A 220 -11.87 19.15 -3.49
CA LEU A 220 -11.16 20.41 -3.72
C LEU A 220 -11.81 21.33 -4.76
N SER A 221 -12.62 20.79 -5.68
CA SER A 221 -13.07 21.51 -6.88
C SER A 221 -13.77 22.85 -6.63
N SER A 222 -14.43 23.01 -5.48
CA SER A 222 -15.14 24.25 -5.12
C SER A 222 -14.30 25.21 -4.26
N GLY A 223 -13.36 24.69 -3.47
CA GLY A 223 -12.59 25.47 -2.49
C GLY A 223 -11.18 25.85 -2.97
N ASP A 224 -10.50 24.92 -3.64
CA ASP A 224 -9.16 25.12 -4.20
C ASP A 224 -9.05 24.42 -5.57
N PRO A 225 -9.60 25.05 -6.63
CA PRO A 225 -9.53 24.48 -7.97
C PRO A 225 -8.11 24.43 -8.53
N ALA A 226 -7.17 25.22 -8.01
CA ALA A 226 -5.78 25.21 -8.43
C ALA A 226 -5.06 23.95 -7.91
N GLU A 227 -5.30 23.56 -6.66
CA GLU A 227 -4.85 22.27 -6.15
C GLU A 227 -5.52 21.11 -6.88
N ALA A 228 -6.84 21.17 -7.10
CA ALA A 228 -7.56 20.13 -7.85
C ALA A 228 -6.95 19.89 -9.24
N ALA A 229 -6.55 20.95 -9.95
CA ALA A 229 -5.89 20.85 -11.25
C ALA A 229 -4.51 20.16 -11.14
N ARG A 230 -3.71 20.48 -10.11
CA ARG A 230 -2.42 19.82 -9.86
C ARG A 230 -2.59 18.34 -9.54
N VAL A 231 -3.61 17.97 -8.75
CA VAL A 231 -3.92 16.58 -8.42
C VAL A 231 -4.32 15.80 -9.69
N LEU A 232 -5.16 16.38 -10.55
CA LEU A 232 -5.52 15.77 -11.83
C LEU A 232 -4.32 15.60 -12.76
N GLN A 233 -3.44 16.61 -12.84
CA GLN A 233 -2.24 16.52 -13.66
C GLN A 233 -1.31 15.40 -13.19
N ALA A 234 -1.15 15.22 -11.87
CA ALA A 234 -0.40 14.10 -11.31
C ALA A 234 -1.05 12.76 -11.66
N ALA A 235 -2.36 12.63 -11.50
CA ALA A 235 -3.11 11.42 -11.87
C ALA A 235 -2.93 11.05 -13.36
N ILE A 236 -3.03 12.03 -14.27
CA ILE A 236 -2.79 11.85 -15.71
C ILE A 236 -1.34 11.41 -15.97
N GLY A 237 -0.38 11.92 -15.21
CA GLY A 237 1.02 11.48 -15.29
C GLY A 237 1.20 9.99 -14.96
N HIS A 238 0.40 9.46 -14.04
CA HIS A 238 0.43 8.04 -13.67
C HIS A 238 -0.37 7.14 -14.62
N ASP A 239 -1.45 7.66 -15.20
CA ASP A 239 -2.34 6.90 -16.07
C ASP A 239 -2.73 7.73 -17.33
N PRO A 240 -1.78 7.90 -18.26
CA PRO A 240 -1.89 8.84 -19.36
C PRO A 240 -2.91 8.45 -20.43
N TYR A 241 -3.41 7.20 -20.40
CA TYR A 241 -4.38 6.66 -21.36
C TYR A 241 -5.81 6.63 -20.81
N ASN A 242 -6.02 7.11 -19.58
CA ASN A 242 -7.33 7.02 -18.94
C ASN A 242 -8.22 8.22 -19.22
N ASP A 243 -9.16 8.02 -20.14
CA ASP A 243 -10.19 8.99 -20.54
C ASP A 243 -10.87 9.70 -19.36
N ALA A 244 -11.22 8.97 -18.30
CA ALA A 244 -11.98 9.53 -17.18
C ALA A 244 -11.21 10.65 -16.47
N LEU A 245 -9.88 10.53 -16.36
CA LEU A 245 -9.03 11.57 -15.78
C LEU A 245 -9.06 12.85 -16.64
N TYR A 246 -8.96 12.70 -17.96
CA TYR A 246 -9.03 13.85 -18.87
C TYR A 246 -10.41 14.48 -18.88
N GLN A 247 -11.50 13.70 -18.84
CA GLN A 247 -12.85 14.23 -18.72
C GLN A 247 -13.02 15.08 -17.45
N GLN A 248 -12.50 14.61 -16.30
CA GLN A 248 -12.56 15.38 -15.06
C GLN A 248 -11.72 16.66 -15.11
N ALA A 249 -10.54 16.61 -15.74
CA ALA A 249 -9.74 17.80 -16.00
C ALA A 249 -10.48 18.81 -16.90
N MET A 250 -11.11 18.35 -17.98
CA MET A 250 -11.92 19.21 -18.85
C MET A 250 -13.08 19.87 -18.08
N ARG A 251 -13.80 19.11 -17.24
CA ARG A 251 -14.88 19.66 -16.40
C ARG A 251 -14.37 20.70 -15.40
N LEU A 252 -13.20 20.48 -14.80
CA LEU A 252 -12.58 21.44 -13.89
C LEU A 252 -12.21 22.73 -14.63
N HIS A 253 -11.53 22.64 -15.77
CA HIS A 253 -11.17 23.81 -16.58
C HIS A 253 -12.39 24.53 -17.15
N ALA A 254 -13.49 23.81 -17.42
CA ALA A 254 -14.74 24.43 -17.83
C ALA A 254 -15.33 25.32 -16.73
N ARG A 255 -15.29 24.88 -15.47
CA ARG A 255 -15.70 25.72 -14.33
C ARG A 255 -14.85 26.98 -14.19
N LEU A 256 -13.56 26.88 -14.56
CA LEU A 256 -12.62 28.01 -14.59
C LEU A 256 -12.75 28.90 -15.84
N GLY A 257 -13.58 28.52 -16.81
CA GLY A 257 -13.74 29.25 -18.08
C GLY A 257 -12.55 29.13 -19.03
N ASP A 258 -11.67 28.13 -18.83
CA ASP A 258 -10.45 27.95 -19.61
C ASP A 258 -10.67 27.00 -20.79
N VAL A 259 -11.22 27.56 -21.87
CA VAL A 259 -11.48 26.85 -23.13
C VAL A 259 -10.18 26.29 -23.73
N GLU A 260 -9.06 26.99 -23.58
CA GLU A 260 -7.80 26.58 -24.20
C GLU A 260 -7.21 25.36 -23.50
N ALA A 261 -7.30 25.30 -22.17
CA ALA A 261 -6.94 24.09 -21.43
C ALA A 261 -7.77 22.87 -21.85
N ILE A 262 -9.08 23.02 -22.07
CA ILE A 262 -9.95 21.92 -22.55
C ILE A 262 -9.48 21.41 -23.91
N ARG A 263 -9.18 22.31 -24.86
CA ARG A 263 -8.64 21.92 -26.19
C ARG A 263 -7.29 21.22 -26.08
N SER A 264 -6.41 21.74 -25.23
CA SER A 264 -5.07 21.18 -25.02
C SER A 264 -5.15 19.79 -24.40
N LEU A 265 -6.02 19.57 -23.41
CA LEU A 265 -6.29 18.28 -22.81
C LEU A 265 -6.81 17.27 -23.83
N ARG A 266 -7.77 17.67 -24.69
CA ARG A 266 -8.29 16.78 -25.75
C ARG A 266 -7.17 16.37 -26.71
N LYS A 267 -6.37 17.34 -27.17
CA LYS A 267 -5.24 17.07 -28.07
C LYS A 267 -4.18 16.17 -27.42
N ALA A 268 -3.91 16.37 -26.14
CA ALA A 268 -2.98 15.54 -25.37
C ALA A 268 -3.47 14.09 -25.28
N LEU A 269 -4.76 13.89 -24.93
CA LEU A 269 -5.37 12.56 -24.87
C LEU A 269 -5.35 11.85 -26.23
N THR A 270 -5.77 12.53 -27.31
CA THR A 270 -5.72 11.95 -28.67
C THR A 270 -4.32 11.50 -29.03
N ARG A 271 -3.29 12.33 -28.73
CA ARG A 271 -1.90 11.96 -28.98
C ARG A 271 -1.50 10.73 -28.17
N ARG A 272 -1.84 10.68 -26.87
CA ARG A 272 -1.48 9.56 -25.99
C ARG A 272 -2.12 8.26 -26.43
N LEU A 273 -3.42 8.25 -26.68
CA LEU A 273 -4.10 7.03 -27.14
C LEU A 273 -3.60 6.57 -28.52
N GLY A 274 -3.23 7.51 -29.39
CA GLY A 274 -2.58 7.17 -30.66
C GLY A 274 -1.21 6.47 -30.52
N GLU A 275 -0.54 6.56 -29.37
CA GLU A 275 0.71 5.80 -29.10
C GLU A 275 0.45 4.28 -28.95
N ILE A 276 -0.81 3.89 -28.69
CA ILE A 276 -1.25 2.50 -28.52
C ILE A 276 -2.34 2.09 -29.54
N ASP A 277 -2.40 2.79 -30.68
CA ASP A 277 -3.40 2.59 -31.74
C ASP A 277 -4.86 2.65 -31.23
N ALA A 278 -5.11 3.48 -30.21
CA ALA A 278 -6.44 3.75 -29.65
C ALA A 278 -6.89 5.19 -29.93
N GLU A 279 -8.19 5.43 -29.78
CA GLU A 279 -8.79 6.75 -29.91
C GLU A 279 -9.56 7.13 -28.64
N PRO A 280 -9.69 8.44 -28.31
CA PRO A 280 -10.54 8.88 -27.21
C PRO A 280 -11.97 8.37 -27.42
N SER A 281 -12.64 8.01 -26.33
CA SER A 281 -14.04 7.57 -26.43
C SER A 281 -14.93 8.68 -27.03
N PRO A 282 -16.00 8.30 -27.76
CA PRO A 282 -16.96 9.26 -28.30
C PRO A 282 -17.53 10.20 -27.22
N ASP A 283 -17.75 9.68 -26.01
CA ASP A 283 -18.24 10.45 -24.86
C ASP A 283 -17.23 11.54 -24.44
N THR A 284 -15.93 11.25 -24.46
CA THR A 284 -14.88 12.24 -24.16
C THR A 284 -14.86 13.35 -25.21
N ILE A 285 -14.99 12.99 -26.50
CA ILE A 285 -15.02 13.97 -27.60
C ILE A 285 -16.26 14.86 -27.47
N ALA A 286 -17.44 14.26 -27.29
CA ALA A 286 -18.70 14.98 -27.14
C ALA A 286 -18.69 15.90 -25.91
N LEU A 287 -18.14 15.44 -24.78
CA LEU A 287 -17.97 16.27 -23.59
C LEU A 287 -17.13 17.50 -23.88
N ALA A 288 -15.98 17.34 -24.55
CA ALA A 288 -15.11 18.47 -24.86
C ALA A 288 -15.82 19.50 -25.76
N ASP A 289 -16.52 19.04 -26.80
CA ASP A 289 -17.27 19.93 -27.71
C ASP A 289 -18.40 20.65 -27.00
N GLN A 290 -19.14 19.95 -26.14
CA GLN A 290 -20.19 20.54 -25.31
C GLN A 290 -19.63 21.64 -24.40
N LEU A 291 -18.58 21.35 -23.62
CA LEU A 291 -18.00 22.31 -22.68
C LEU A 291 -17.45 23.56 -23.38
N ILE A 292 -16.83 23.41 -24.55
CA ILE A 292 -16.33 24.53 -25.36
C ILE A 292 -17.51 25.38 -25.85
N THR A 293 -18.56 24.74 -26.36
CA THR A 293 -19.76 25.41 -26.87
C THR A 293 -20.45 26.20 -25.76
N ASP A 294 -20.69 25.59 -24.60
CA ASP A 294 -21.36 26.23 -23.46
C ASP A 294 -20.61 27.49 -22.99
N LEU A 295 -19.27 27.43 -22.95
CA LEU A 295 -18.44 28.58 -22.57
C LEU A 295 -18.47 29.72 -23.60
N GLN A 296 -18.60 29.40 -24.89
CA GLN A 296 -18.72 30.40 -25.95
C GLN A 296 -20.09 31.10 -25.95
N HIS A 297 -21.15 30.40 -25.55
CA HIS A 297 -22.51 30.93 -25.50
C HIS A 297 -22.86 31.61 -24.16
N ARG A 298 -21.98 31.51 -23.15
CA ARG A 298 -22.21 32.18 -21.86
C ARG A 298 -22.22 33.70 -22.07
N PRO A 299 -23.33 34.40 -21.75
CA PRO A 299 -23.41 35.84 -21.98
C PRO A 299 -22.30 36.55 -21.21
N ARG A 300 -21.48 37.35 -21.93
CA ARG A 300 -20.51 38.25 -21.30
C ARG A 300 -21.27 39.10 -20.28
N ALA A 301 -20.97 38.95 -19.00
CA ALA A 301 -21.53 39.82 -17.97
C ALA A 301 -21.30 41.28 -18.40
N PRO A 302 -22.35 42.14 -18.34
CA PRO A 302 -22.20 43.53 -18.73
C PRO A 302 -21.11 44.16 -17.86
N ARG A 303 -20.08 44.73 -18.51
CA ARG A 303 -19.06 45.53 -17.81
C ARG A 303 -19.83 46.61 -17.06
N SER A 304 -19.75 46.62 -15.73
CA SER A 304 -20.26 47.74 -14.94
C SER A 304 -19.56 49.00 -15.45
N VAL A 305 -20.31 49.79 -16.21
CA VAL A 305 -19.90 51.14 -16.56
C VAL A 305 -19.82 51.84 -15.22
N ARG A 306 -18.58 52.09 -14.77
CA ARG A 306 -18.29 52.96 -13.63
C ARG A 306 -18.91 54.30 -14.00
N GLY A 307 -20.05 54.61 -13.39
CA GLY A 307 -20.65 55.93 -13.51
C GLY A 307 -19.67 56.93 -12.92
N ASP A 308 -19.18 57.82 -13.78
CA ASP A 308 -18.73 59.14 -13.34
C ASP A 308 -19.89 59.77 -12.56
N ALA A 309 -19.62 60.09 -11.29
CA ALA A 309 -20.41 61.05 -10.55
C ALA A 309 -19.44 62.16 -10.15
N ALA A 310 -19.80 63.35 -10.64
CA ALA A 310 -19.15 64.65 -10.52
C ALA A 310 -18.96 65.12 -9.07
#